data_AF-A0A2A4Z3Z8-F1
#
_entry.id   AF-A0A2A4Z3Z8-F1
#
_cell.length_a   1.000
_cell.length_b   1.000
_cell.length_c   1.000
_cell.angle_alpha   90.00
_cell.angle_beta   90.00
_cell.angle_gamma   90.00
#
_symmetry.space_group_name_H-M   'P 1'
#
loop_
_entity.id
_entity.type
_entity.pdbx_description
1 polymer ?
#
loop_
_entity_poly.entity_id
_entity_poly.type
_entity_poly.pdbx_seq_one_letter_code
_entity_poly.pdbx_strand_id
1 'polypeptide(L)'
;MFKMFSKKLEGVQDVSPIGQVEEVPSLTQDNFDIKRHIQALLDNDFAAVPAGDDEVVRLVRQLVEKLQFHIMGEMSRCVKLSIEANETAIFSAKMLVELKDVEAQTQGISAASEEMVATVSEIERYGMSIADQAQDAQNATKSGSSAVQNAVENMEHITNSVQQGVEQVSILAGFTDEISGIADDIKKIAEQTNLLALNATIEAARAGDAGKGFAVVAGEVKILSGETAKSTESINEIIANLQNATMNISQSMENSTRAIATGREAMTGLGEGMGEINEKINIVTENIAQISNVLGEQSQASSEVAQGVVLIAAAGRKSVAGIEHIVNSMDKVEGLISGQIGALAEYDIPNEGG
;
A
#
# COMPACT_ATOMS: atom_id res chain seq x y z
N MET A 1 -6.41 -1.68 61.73
CA MET A 1 -7.09 -2.94 62.11
C MET A 1 -6.13 -3.92 62.81
N PHE A 2 -4.93 -4.19 62.29
CA PHE A 2 -3.91 -5.05 62.93
C PHE A 2 -3.46 -4.60 64.35
N LYS A 3 -3.28 -3.28 64.58
CA LYS A 3 -2.96 -2.72 65.91
C LYS A 3 -4.05 -2.93 66.97
N MET A 4 -5.30 -3.16 66.57
CA MET A 4 -6.42 -3.39 67.50
C MET A 4 -6.47 -4.85 67.98
N PHE A 5 -6.02 -5.80 67.16
CA PHE A 5 -5.91 -7.23 67.54
C PHE A 5 -4.68 -7.49 68.43
N SER A 6 -3.54 -6.86 68.14
CA SER A 6 -2.32 -6.97 68.98
C SER A 6 -2.58 -6.57 70.44
N LYS A 7 -3.35 -5.51 70.66
CA LYS A 7 -3.69 -5.03 72.00
C LYS A 7 -4.66 -5.94 72.77
N LYS A 8 -5.36 -6.84 72.07
CA LYS A 8 -6.25 -7.85 72.68
C LYS A 8 -5.49 -9.15 73.05
N LEU A 9 -4.37 -9.43 72.39
CA LEU A 9 -3.53 -10.61 72.66
C LEU A 9 -2.49 -10.35 73.77
N GLU A 10 -2.03 -9.11 73.96
CA GLU A 10 -1.10 -8.74 75.05
C GLU A 10 -1.72 -8.81 76.47
N GLY A 11 -3.04 -9.01 76.59
CA GLY A 11 -3.74 -9.12 77.88
C GLY A 11 -3.91 -10.55 78.43
N VAL A 12 -3.37 -11.57 77.76
CA VAL A 12 -3.62 -13.00 78.11
C VAL A 12 -2.41 -13.66 78.81
N GLN A 13 -1.44 -12.88 79.28
CA GLN A 13 -0.34 -13.38 80.13
C GLN A 13 -0.53 -12.93 81.58
N ASP A 14 -1.61 -13.38 82.21
CA ASP A 14 -1.66 -13.48 83.68
C ASP A 14 -2.74 -14.49 84.09
N VAL A 15 -2.39 -15.78 84.05
CA VAL A 15 -3.19 -16.81 84.72
C VAL A 15 -2.55 -17.01 86.09
N SER A 16 -2.95 -16.16 87.04
CA SER A 16 -2.62 -16.37 88.45
C SER A 16 -3.05 -17.78 88.88
N PRO A 17 -2.30 -18.48 89.75
CA PRO A 17 -2.71 -19.79 90.23
C PRO A 17 -4.05 -19.65 90.95
N ILE A 18 -5.02 -20.48 90.57
CA ILE A 18 -6.31 -20.58 91.26
C ILE A 18 -6.00 -20.74 92.76
N GLY A 19 -6.51 -19.81 93.57
CA GLY A 19 -6.32 -19.80 95.02
C GLY A 19 -6.70 -21.13 95.64
N GLN A 20 -6.05 -21.47 96.76
CA GLN A 20 -6.29 -22.68 97.54
C GLN A 20 -7.79 -22.96 97.66
N VAL A 21 -8.19 -24.13 97.17
CA VAL A 21 -9.54 -24.68 97.35
C VAL A 21 -9.75 -24.88 98.85
N GLU A 22 -10.59 -24.05 99.46
CA GLU A 22 -11.11 -24.28 100.81
C GLU A 22 -11.81 -25.65 100.85
N GLU A 23 -11.63 -26.38 101.96
CA GLU A 23 -12.22 -27.70 102.19
C GLU A 23 -13.72 -27.72 101.85
N VAL A 24 -14.04 -28.47 100.80
CA VAL A 24 -15.41 -28.72 100.34
C VAL A 24 -16.14 -29.50 101.44
N PRO A 25 -17.33 -29.07 101.90
CA PRO A 25 -18.14 -29.85 102.83
C PRO A 25 -18.45 -31.21 102.19
N SER A 26 -18.40 -32.30 102.97
CA SER A 26 -18.61 -33.70 102.56
C SER A 26 -19.37 -33.86 101.23
N LEU A 27 -18.66 -34.34 100.21
CA LEU A 27 -19.16 -34.60 98.86
C LEU A 27 -20.49 -35.35 98.89
N THR A 28 -21.58 -34.67 98.51
CA THR A 28 -22.78 -35.33 98.02
C THR A 28 -22.45 -35.98 96.66
N GLN A 29 -23.12 -37.08 96.32
CA GLN A 29 -22.90 -37.82 95.08
C GLN A 29 -23.01 -36.90 93.83
N ASP A 30 -23.88 -35.89 93.89
CA ASP A 30 -24.11 -34.88 92.85
C ASP A 30 -22.88 -33.99 92.56
N ASN A 31 -22.06 -33.66 93.56
CA ASN A 31 -20.84 -32.84 93.36
C ASN A 31 -19.70 -33.62 92.70
N PHE A 32 -19.65 -34.93 92.92
CA PHE A 32 -18.67 -35.81 92.26
C PHE A 32 -18.98 -35.97 90.77
N ASP A 33 -20.27 -36.08 90.44
CA ASP A 33 -20.74 -36.13 89.06
C ASP A 33 -20.48 -34.81 88.32
N ILE A 34 -20.80 -33.65 88.90
CA ILE A 34 -20.49 -32.34 88.29
C ILE A 34 -18.98 -32.19 88.05
N LYS A 35 -18.12 -32.54 89.02
CA LYS A 35 -16.66 -32.50 88.86
C LYS A 35 -16.20 -33.40 87.70
N ARG A 36 -16.75 -34.60 87.59
CA ARG A 36 -16.44 -35.54 86.49
C ARG A 36 -16.86 -34.98 85.13
N HIS A 37 -18.04 -34.36 85.04
CA HIS A 37 -18.50 -33.75 83.79
C HIS A 37 -17.68 -32.51 83.41
N ILE A 38 -17.28 -31.68 84.37
CA ILE A 38 -16.35 -30.57 84.10
C ILE A 38 -14.98 -31.11 83.67
N GLN A 39 -14.49 -32.20 84.26
CA GLN A 39 -13.25 -32.83 83.83
C GLN A 39 -13.36 -33.38 82.39
N ALA A 40 -14.48 -34.00 82.03
CA ALA A 40 -14.74 -34.45 80.66
C ALA A 40 -14.72 -33.26 79.67
N LEU A 41 -15.33 -32.13 80.02
CA LEU A 41 -15.26 -30.90 79.21
C LEU A 41 -13.84 -30.33 79.07
N LEU A 42 -13.03 -30.41 80.13
CA LEU A 42 -11.62 -30.02 80.08
C LEU A 42 -10.78 -30.98 79.23
N ASP A 43 -11.19 -32.24 79.16
CA ASP A 43 -10.59 -33.29 78.34
C ASP A 43 -11.19 -33.34 76.92
N ASN A 44 -11.93 -32.29 76.51
CA ASN A 44 -12.57 -32.14 75.19
C ASN A 44 -13.69 -33.15 74.86
N ASP A 45 -14.16 -33.90 75.86
CA ASP A 45 -15.34 -34.76 75.78
C ASP A 45 -16.61 -33.94 76.05
N PHE A 46 -17.22 -33.45 74.97
CA PHE A 46 -18.50 -32.74 75.02
C PHE A 46 -19.70 -33.68 74.91
N ALA A 47 -19.50 -34.99 74.71
CA ALA A 47 -20.58 -35.98 74.67
C ALA A 47 -21.06 -36.36 76.08
N ALA A 48 -20.22 -36.21 77.09
CA ALA A 48 -20.55 -36.46 78.50
C ALA A 48 -21.46 -35.37 79.13
N VAL A 49 -22.77 -35.41 78.86
CA VAL A 49 -23.76 -34.49 79.44
C VAL A 49 -24.18 -34.93 80.88
N PRO A 50 -24.16 -34.03 81.89
CA PRO A 50 -24.60 -34.36 83.24
C PRO A 50 -26.11 -34.65 83.34
N ALA A 51 -26.44 -35.75 84.03
CA ALA A 51 -27.80 -36.16 84.37
C ALA A 51 -28.23 -35.55 85.72
N GLY A 52 -29.46 -35.02 85.80
CA GLY A 52 -29.97 -34.31 86.98
C GLY A 52 -30.74 -33.04 86.60
N ASP A 53 -31.42 -32.44 87.59
CA ASP A 53 -32.27 -31.23 87.43
C ASP A 53 -31.87 -30.07 88.36
N ASP A 54 -30.67 -30.15 88.94
CA ASP A 54 -30.10 -29.06 89.74
C ASP A 54 -29.75 -27.84 88.86
N GLU A 55 -29.84 -26.64 89.43
CA GLU A 55 -29.48 -25.38 88.77
C GLU A 55 -28.05 -25.40 88.19
N VAL A 56 -27.08 -25.99 88.88
CA VAL A 56 -25.69 -26.11 88.43
C VAL A 56 -25.58 -27.07 87.24
N VAL A 57 -26.26 -28.21 87.30
CA VAL A 57 -26.32 -29.19 86.19
C VAL A 57 -26.95 -28.56 84.94
N ARG A 58 -28.00 -27.76 85.12
CA ARG A 58 -28.64 -27.02 84.02
C ARG A 58 -27.72 -25.97 83.40
N LEU A 59 -26.96 -25.23 84.19
CA LEU A 59 -25.98 -24.24 83.70
C LEU A 59 -24.82 -24.92 82.95
N VAL A 60 -24.32 -26.04 83.47
CA VAL A 60 -23.29 -26.85 82.78
C VAL A 60 -23.82 -27.37 81.46
N ARG A 61 -25.05 -27.93 81.41
CA ARG A 61 -25.68 -28.39 80.17
C ARG A 61 -25.81 -27.26 79.13
N GLN A 62 -26.31 -26.09 79.52
CA GLN A 62 -26.39 -24.92 78.63
C GLN A 62 -25.01 -24.46 78.12
N LEU A 63 -23.97 -24.60 78.94
CA LEU A 63 -22.60 -24.32 78.51
C LEU A 63 -22.10 -25.34 77.48
N VAL A 64 -22.33 -26.65 77.71
CA VAL A 64 -22.01 -27.70 76.74
C VAL A 64 -22.74 -27.47 75.41
N GLU A 65 -24.05 -27.24 75.44
CA GLU A 65 -24.85 -26.95 74.23
C GLU A 65 -24.32 -25.72 73.47
N LYS A 66 -23.95 -24.65 74.19
CA LYS A 66 -23.35 -23.46 73.56
C LYS A 66 -21.97 -23.73 72.97
N LEU A 67 -21.12 -24.52 73.64
CA LEU A 67 -19.79 -24.89 73.15
C LEU A 67 -19.89 -25.80 71.92
N GLN A 68 -20.75 -26.83 71.96
CA GLN A 68 -21.03 -27.70 70.82
C GLN A 68 -21.52 -26.88 69.61
N PHE A 69 -22.51 -26.01 69.81
CA PHE A 69 -23.01 -25.12 68.75
C PHE A 69 -21.91 -24.22 68.17
N HIS A 70 -21.05 -23.68 69.03
CA HIS A 70 -19.93 -22.85 68.60
C HIS A 70 -18.91 -23.64 67.78
N ILE A 71 -18.47 -24.81 68.26
CA ILE A 71 -17.48 -25.67 67.59
C ILE A 71 -18.01 -26.18 66.25
N MET A 72 -19.27 -26.64 66.18
CA MET A 72 -19.91 -27.02 64.92
C MET A 72 -20.02 -25.83 63.95
N GLY A 73 -20.34 -24.64 64.46
CA GLY A 73 -20.35 -23.40 63.69
C GLY A 73 -18.97 -23.03 63.15
N GLU A 74 -17.91 -23.21 63.93
CA GLU A 74 -16.52 -23.00 63.51
C GLU A 74 -16.07 -24.03 62.47
N MET A 75 -16.44 -25.30 62.63
CA MET A 75 -16.14 -26.36 61.67
C MET A 75 -16.82 -26.08 60.32
N SER A 76 -18.09 -25.70 60.34
CA SER A 76 -18.83 -25.31 59.13
C SER A 76 -18.18 -24.11 58.43
N ARG A 77 -17.69 -23.12 59.20
CA ARG A 77 -16.96 -21.97 58.65
C ARG A 77 -15.62 -22.38 58.04
N CYS A 78 -14.86 -23.28 58.67
CA CYS A 78 -13.61 -23.80 58.14
C CYS A 78 -13.81 -24.55 56.83
N VAL A 79 -14.82 -25.43 56.76
CA VAL A 79 -15.17 -26.15 55.52
C VAL A 79 -15.52 -25.17 54.40
N LYS A 80 -16.35 -24.14 54.69
CA LYS A 80 -16.67 -23.11 53.69
C LYS A 80 -15.41 -22.35 53.23
N LEU A 81 -14.52 -21.99 54.14
CA LEU A 81 -13.26 -21.32 53.79
C LEU A 81 -12.36 -22.19 52.89
N SER A 82 -12.31 -23.50 53.12
CA SER A 82 -11.51 -24.42 52.27
C SER A 82 -12.10 -24.53 50.86
N ILE A 83 -13.43 -24.56 50.73
CA ILE A 83 -14.09 -24.55 49.42
C ILE A 83 -13.72 -23.27 48.65
N GLU A 84 -13.84 -22.10 49.27
CA GLU A 84 -13.51 -20.81 48.66
C GLU A 84 -12.02 -20.67 48.31
N ALA A 85 -11.13 -21.20 49.18
CA ALA A 85 -9.69 -21.22 48.93
C ALA A 85 -9.34 -22.10 47.72
N ASN A 86 -9.92 -23.30 47.64
CA ASN A 86 -9.74 -24.20 46.50
C ASN A 86 -10.33 -23.61 45.20
N GLU A 87 -11.50 -22.98 45.25
CA GLU A 87 -12.08 -22.31 44.09
C GLU A 87 -11.18 -21.17 43.59
N THR A 88 -10.61 -20.38 44.51
CA THR A 88 -9.64 -19.33 44.19
C THR A 88 -8.36 -19.89 43.56
N ALA A 89 -7.86 -21.03 44.06
CA ALA A 89 -6.68 -21.71 43.50
C ALA A 89 -6.95 -22.25 42.08
N ILE A 90 -8.12 -22.85 41.85
CA ILE A 90 -8.54 -23.32 40.52
C ILE A 90 -8.66 -22.16 39.54
N PHE A 91 -9.28 -21.05 39.96
CA PHE A 91 -9.40 -19.84 39.13
C PHE A 91 -8.03 -19.25 38.80
N SER A 92 -7.13 -19.21 39.79
CA SER A 92 -5.74 -18.77 39.61
C SER A 92 -4.99 -19.63 38.58
N ALA A 93 -5.14 -20.96 38.63
CA ALA A 93 -4.53 -21.87 37.66
C ALA A 93 -5.06 -21.64 36.23
N LYS A 94 -6.37 -21.40 36.06
CA LYS A 94 -6.95 -21.04 34.76
C LYS A 94 -6.34 -19.73 34.21
N MET A 95 -6.21 -18.73 35.07
CA MET A 95 -5.65 -17.43 34.68
C MET A 95 -4.17 -17.53 34.26
N LEU A 96 -3.38 -18.44 34.84
CA LEU A 96 -2.01 -18.73 34.38
C LEU A 96 -1.99 -19.29 32.95
N VAL A 97 -2.93 -20.17 32.60
CA VAL A 97 -3.03 -20.71 31.23
C VAL A 97 -3.38 -19.61 30.24
N GLU A 98 -4.37 -18.77 30.56
CA GLU A 98 -4.77 -17.65 29.69
C GLU A 98 -3.63 -16.64 29.50
N LEU A 99 -2.83 -16.36 30.54
CA LEU A 99 -1.67 -15.47 30.41
C LEU A 99 -0.57 -16.04 29.52
N LYS A 100 -0.41 -17.37 29.49
CA LYS A 100 0.53 -18.02 28.57
C LYS A 100 0.07 -17.88 27.12
N ASP A 101 -1.23 -17.94 26.86
CA ASP A 101 -1.79 -17.70 25.53
C ASP A 101 -1.59 -16.24 25.11
N VAL A 102 -1.78 -15.28 26.03
CA VAL A 102 -1.47 -13.86 25.80
C VAL A 102 0.00 -13.68 25.45
N GLU A 103 0.92 -14.32 26.17
CA GLU A 103 2.36 -14.26 25.88
C GLU A 103 2.66 -14.75 24.46
N ALA A 104 2.13 -15.91 24.07
CA ALA A 104 2.30 -16.44 22.72
C ALA A 104 1.74 -15.50 21.63
N GLN A 105 0.56 -14.92 21.85
CA GLN A 105 -0.04 -13.94 20.93
C GLN A 105 0.82 -12.68 20.82
N THR A 106 1.33 -12.16 21.94
CA THR A 106 2.20 -10.98 21.92
C THR A 106 3.50 -11.21 21.13
N GLN A 107 4.10 -12.39 21.23
CA GLN A 107 5.27 -12.75 20.41
C GLN A 107 4.92 -12.77 18.91
N GLY A 108 3.77 -13.31 18.54
CA GLY A 108 3.29 -13.30 17.15
C GLY A 108 3.08 -11.88 16.61
N ILE A 109 2.49 -10.99 17.41
CA ILE A 109 2.31 -9.57 17.03
C ILE A 109 3.66 -8.86 16.90
N SER A 110 4.63 -9.15 17.79
CA SER A 110 5.98 -8.59 17.69
C SER A 110 6.65 -8.96 16.37
N ALA A 111 6.61 -10.25 16.00
CA ALA A 111 7.20 -10.73 14.75
C ALA A 111 6.54 -10.08 13.52
N ALA A 112 5.19 -9.99 13.51
CA ALA A 112 4.46 -9.33 12.43
C ALA A 112 4.79 -7.83 12.32
N SER A 113 5.03 -7.16 13.45
CA SER A 113 5.45 -5.75 13.48
C SER A 113 6.86 -5.56 12.90
N GLU A 114 7.80 -6.44 13.23
CA GLU A 114 9.15 -6.43 12.64
C GLU A 114 9.12 -6.68 11.13
N GLU A 115 8.30 -7.64 10.68
CA GLU A 115 8.09 -7.91 9.26
C GLU A 115 7.45 -6.71 8.54
N MET A 116 6.53 -6.00 9.20
CA MET A 116 5.93 -4.77 8.67
C MET A 116 6.97 -3.66 8.47
N VAL A 117 7.89 -3.47 9.42
CA VAL A 117 8.98 -2.50 9.27
C VAL A 117 9.91 -2.88 8.11
N ALA A 118 10.24 -4.16 7.97
CA ALA A 118 11.08 -4.64 6.87
C ALA A 118 10.41 -4.42 5.50
N THR A 119 9.11 -4.73 5.39
CA THR A 119 8.35 -4.52 4.15
C THR A 119 8.21 -3.05 3.81
N VAL A 120 8.01 -2.16 4.79
CA VAL A 120 8.03 -0.71 4.58
C VAL A 120 9.34 -0.26 3.93
N SER A 121 10.50 -0.67 4.47
CA SER A 121 11.80 -0.33 3.90
C SER A 121 12.00 -0.89 2.48
N GLU A 122 11.45 -2.06 2.18
CA GLU A 122 11.50 -2.62 0.83
C GLU A 122 10.64 -1.82 -0.15
N ILE A 123 9.44 -1.40 0.25
CA ILE A 123 8.57 -0.54 -0.58
C ILE A 123 9.23 0.82 -0.82
N GLU A 124 9.89 1.42 0.18
CA GLU A 124 10.66 2.66 0.00
C GLU A 124 11.76 2.49 -1.06
N ARG A 125 12.50 1.37 -1.02
CA ARG A 125 13.52 1.05 -2.04
C ARG A 125 12.91 0.95 -3.44
N TYR A 126 11.77 0.29 -3.57
CA TYR A 126 11.04 0.24 -4.84
C TYR A 126 10.56 1.62 -5.28
N GLY A 127 10.02 2.43 -4.38
CA GLY A 127 9.60 3.81 -4.65
C GLY A 127 10.73 4.66 -5.22
N MET A 128 11.92 4.60 -4.62
CA MET A 128 13.11 5.30 -5.12
C MET A 128 13.52 4.84 -6.53
N SER A 129 13.46 3.54 -6.81
CA SER A 129 13.74 3.00 -8.15
C SER A 129 12.72 3.47 -9.19
N ILE A 130 11.44 3.53 -8.84
CA ILE A 130 10.40 4.06 -9.74
C ILE A 130 10.61 5.56 -9.96
N ALA A 131 11.02 6.33 -8.94
CA ALA A 131 11.29 7.76 -9.09
C ALA A 131 12.45 8.02 -10.06
N ASP A 132 13.52 7.21 -9.98
CA ASP A 132 14.66 7.28 -10.90
C ASP A 132 14.22 6.96 -12.34
N GLN A 133 13.44 5.89 -12.53
CA GLN A 133 12.88 5.54 -13.84
C GLN A 133 11.93 6.61 -14.40
N ALA A 134 11.13 7.25 -13.54
CA ALA A 134 10.28 8.36 -13.92
C ALA A 134 11.11 9.57 -14.37
N GLN A 135 12.23 9.85 -13.69
CA GLN A 135 13.16 10.92 -14.07
C GLN A 135 13.83 10.63 -15.43
N ASP A 136 14.24 9.39 -15.68
CA ASP A 136 14.78 8.97 -16.96
C ASP A 136 13.74 9.07 -18.09
N ALA A 137 12.51 8.64 -17.83
CA ALA A 137 11.41 8.79 -18.77
C ALA A 137 11.14 10.27 -19.08
N GLN A 138 11.18 11.15 -18.07
CA GLN A 138 10.99 12.59 -18.26
C GLN A 138 12.08 13.17 -19.18
N ASN A 139 13.33 12.77 -18.97
CA ASN A 139 14.45 13.19 -19.81
C ASN A 139 14.30 12.71 -21.26
N ALA A 140 13.90 11.45 -21.44
CA ALA A 140 13.63 10.87 -22.75
C ALA A 140 12.48 11.60 -23.47
N THR A 141 11.36 11.87 -22.78
CA THR A 141 10.22 12.61 -23.33
C THR A 141 10.60 14.05 -23.68
N LYS A 142 11.41 14.72 -22.86
CA LYS A 142 11.92 16.07 -23.15
C LYS A 142 12.80 16.07 -24.41
N SER A 143 13.71 15.11 -24.53
CA SER A 143 14.53 14.93 -25.73
C SER A 143 13.67 14.63 -26.96
N GLY A 144 12.64 13.78 -26.81
CA GLY A 144 11.68 13.48 -27.86
C GLY A 144 10.90 14.72 -28.32
N SER A 145 10.41 15.53 -27.38
CA SER A 145 9.74 16.80 -27.68
C SER A 145 10.64 17.77 -28.45
N SER A 146 11.90 17.91 -28.05
CA SER A 146 12.87 18.73 -28.81
C SER A 146 13.14 18.17 -30.22
N ALA A 147 13.23 16.85 -30.38
CA ALA A 147 13.39 16.23 -31.70
C ALA A 147 12.16 16.46 -32.60
N VAL A 148 10.95 16.39 -32.05
CA VAL A 148 9.71 16.71 -32.76
C VAL A 148 9.69 18.16 -33.20
N GLN A 149 10.05 19.09 -32.31
CA GLN A 149 10.11 20.52 -32.63
C GLN A 149 11.08 20.79 -33.80
N ASN A 150 12.29 20.24 -33.74
CA ASN A 150 13.26 20.35 -34.83
C ASN A 150 12.74 19.78 -36.15
N ALA A 151 11.99 18.67 -36.10
CA ALA A 151 11.41 18.07 -37.29
C ALA A 151 10.28 18.93 -37.90
N VAL A 152 9.46 19.59 -37.06
CA VAL A 152 8.46 20.56 -37.53
C VAL A 152 9.12 21.74 -38.24
N GLU A 153 10.21 22.29 -37.68
CA GLU A 153 11.00 23.36 -38.32
C GLU A 153 11.61 22.90 -39.65
N ASN A 154 12.16 21.69 -39.71
CA ASN A 154 12.67 21.12 -40.96
C ASN A 154 11.57 20.95 -42.02
N MET A 155 10.35 20.55 -41.63
CA MET A 155 9.22 20.47 -42.57
C MET A 155 8.83 21.84 -43.12
N GLU A 156 8.95 22.90 -42.32
CA GLU A 156 8.73 24.28 -42.77
C GLU A 156 9.80 24.71 -43.80
N HIS A 157 11.07 24.39 -43.55
CA HIS A 157 12.15 24.61 -44.52
C HIS A 157 11.91 23.88 -45.83
N ILE A 158 11.53 22.59 -45.78
CA ILE A 158 11.21 21.80 -46.97
C ILE A 158 10.01 22.40 -47.72
N THR A 159 8.98 22.85 -47.00
CA THR A 159 7.80 23.51 -47.58
C THR A 159 8.23 24.74 -48.39
N ASN A 160 9.09 25.59 -47.83
CA ASN A 160 9.61 26.78 -48.51
C ASN A 160 10.43 26.42 -49.76
N SER A 161 11.29 25.39 -49.69
CA SER A 161 12.07 24.94 -50.84
C SER A 161 11.18 24.37 -51.97
N VAL A 162 10.14 23.60 -51.63
CA VAL A 162 9.18 23.09 -52.61
C VAL A 162 8.41 24.25 -53.26
N GLN A 163 7.98 25.24 -52.47
CA GLN A 163 7.27 26.41 -53.00
C GLN A 163 8.13 27.22 -53.99
N GLN A 164 9.43 27.41 -53.69
CA GLN A 164 10.38 28.02 -54.63
C GLN A 164 10.55 27.17 -55.90
N GLY A 165 10.59 25.84 -55.76
CA GLY A 165 10.63 24.93 -56.90
C GLY A 165 9.40 25.06 -57.81
N VAL A 166 8.21 25.17 -57.21
CA VAL A 166 6.94 25.40 -57.95
C VAL A 166 6.99 26.70 -58.74
N GLU A 167 7.48 27.79 -58.14
CA GLU A 167 7.63 29.08 -58.81
C GLU A 167 8.60 28.98 -60.01
N GLN A 168 9.75 28.35 -59.83
CA GLN A 168 10.74 28.21 -60.89
C GLN A 168 10.24 27.35 -62.07
N VAL A 169 9.48 26.29 -61.78
CA VAL A 169 8.84 25.43 -62.78
C VAL A 169 7.75 26.20 -63.52
N SER A 170 6.99 27.07 -62.84
CA SER A 170 5.99 27.93 -63.47
C SER A 170 6.64 28.94 -64.43
N ILE A 171 7.78 29.53 -64.04
CA ILE A 171 8.56 30.41 -64.93
C ILE A 171 9.05 29.64 -66.16
N LEU A 172 9.57 28.43 -65.98
CA LEU A 172 10.03 27.59 -67.09
C LEU A 172 8.89 27.24 -68.05
N ALA A 173 7.70 26.93 -67.53
CA ALA A 173 6.51 26.70 -68.36
C ALA A 173 6.20 27.92 -69.23
N GLY A 174 6.23 29.13 -68.65
CA GLY A 174 6.02 30.38 -69.38
C GLY A 174 7.04 30.62 -70.50
N PHE A 175 8.33 30.39 -70.26
CA PHE A 175 9.35 30.49 -71.31
C PHE A 175 9.15 29.45 -72.41
N THR A 176 8.71 28.25 -72.05
CA THR A 176 8.48 27.18 -73.03
C THR A 176 7.32 27.53 -73.96
N ASP A 177 6.25 28.12 -73.44
CA ASP A 177 5.13 28.63 -74.23
C ASP A 177 5.54 29.79 -75.15
N GLU A 178 6.38 30.71 -74.66
CA GLU A 178 6.90 31.82 -75.48
C GLU A 178 7.77 31.32 -76.65
N ILE A 179 8.67 30.37 -76.38
CA ILE A 179 9.51 29.75 -77.42
C ILE A 179 8.63 28.97 -78.41
N SER A 180 7.57 28.30 -77.96
CA SER A 180 6.60 27.63 -78.84
C SER A 180 5.97 28.61 -79.83
N GLY A 181 5.56 29.79 -79.35
CA GLY A 181 5.00 30.84 -80.21
C GLY A 181 6.00 31.34 -81.26
N ILE A 182 7.26 31.56 -80.86
CA ILE A 182 8.34 31.98 -81.77
C ILE A 182 8.60 30.91 -82.84
N ALA A 183 8.67 29.64 -82.43
CA ALA A 183 8.87 28.53 -83.36
C ALA A 183 7.71 28.44 -84.37
N ASP A 184 6.46 28.55 -83.93
CA ASP A 184 5.32 28.56 -84.84
C ASP A 184 5.36 29.72 -85.85
N ASP A 185 5.82 30.90 -85.44
CA ASP A 185 5.98 32.04 -86.34
C ASP A 185 7.13 31.83 -87.34
N ILE A 186 8.26 31.25 -86.93
CA ILE A 186 9.35 30.87 -87.85
C ILE A 186 8.86 29.84 -88.87
N LYS A 187 8.05 28.86 -88.44
CA LYS A 187 7.46 27.86 -89.34
C LYS A 187 6.58 28.53 -90.40
N LYS A 188 5.70 29.46 -89.99
CA LYS A 188 4.88 30.24 -90.92
C LYS A 188 5.73 31.06 -91.90
N ILE A 189 6.81 31.70 -91.44
CA ILE A 189 7.74 32.46 -92.30
C ILE A 189 8.42 31.53 -93.30
N ALA A 190 8.88 30.36 -92.87
CA ALA A 190 9.51 29.36 -93.73
C ALA A 190 8.53 28.86 -94.82
N GLU A 191 7.28 28.56 -94.45
CA GLU A 191 6.23 28.16 -95.39
C GLU A 191 5.89 29.28 -96.39
N GLN A 192 5.79 30.53 -95.94
CA GLN A 192 5.60 31.69 -96.81
C GLN A 192 6.78 31.90 -97.76
N THR A 193 8.01 31.74 -97.27
CA THR A 193 9.25 31.86 -98.06
C THR A 193 9.33 30.75 -99.11
N ASN A 194 8.93 29.53 -98.76
CA ASN A 194 8.83 28.40 -99.69
C ASN A 194 7.82 28.69 -100.81
N LEU A 195 6.66 29.26 -100.47
CA LEU A 195 5.65 29.71 -101.44
C LEU A 195 6.16 30.83 -102.35
N LEU A 196 6.86 31.82 -101.80
CA LEU A 196 7.50 32.90 -102.56
C LEU A 196 8.57 32.36 -103.53
N ALA A 197 9.42 31.45 -103.06
CA ALA A 197 10.46 30.80 -103.85
C ALA A 197 9.86 29.94 -104.97
N LEU A 198 8.75 29.25 -104.70
CA LEU A 198 8.00 28.51 -105.71
C LEU A 198 7.47 29.45 -106.80
N ASN A 199 6.83 30.56 -106.43
CA ASN A 199 6.33 31.56 -107.38
C ASN A 199 7.47 32.17 -108.21
N ALA A 200 8.61 32.47 -107.57
CA ALA A 200 9.81 32.96 -108.26
C ALA A 200 10.39 31.93 -109.23
N THR A 201 10.37 30.63 -108.87
CA THR A 201 10.80 29.54 -109.75
C THR A 201 9.90 29.43 -110.99
N ILE A 202 8.58 29.57 -110.81
CA ILE A 202 7.60 29.57 -111.90
C ILE A 202 7.85 30.75 -112.84
N GLU A 203 8.03 31.96 -112.31
CA GLU A 203 8.22 33.15 -113.12
C GLU A 203 9.60 33.17 -113.81
N ALA A 204 10.63 32.62 -113.16
CA ALA A 204 11.94 32.41 -113.78
C ALA A 204 11.89 31.41 -114.95
N ALA A 205 11.10 30.34 -114.83
CA ALA A 205 10.85 29.42 -115.94
C ALA A 205 10.10 30.10 -117.10
N ARG A 206 9.17 31.01 -116.77
CA ARG A 206 8.38 31.78 -117.73
C ARG A 206 9.22 32.81 -118.52
N ALA A 207 10.26 33.35 -117.91
CA ALA A 207 11.22 34.27 -118.54
C ALA A 207 12.24 33.58 -119.48
N GLY A 208 12.22 32.24 -119.58
CA GLY A 208 13.09 31.47 -120.49
C GLY A 208 14.58 31.64 -120.18
N ASP A 209 15.40 31.90 -121.20
CA ASP A 209 16.87 31.99 -121.05
C ASP A 209 17.32 33.16 -120.16
N ALA A 210 16.54 34.25 -120.08
CA ALA A 210 16.84 35.39 -119.20
C ALA A 210 16.61 35.07 -117.71
N GLY A 211 15.80 34.06 -117.40
CA GLY A 211 15.45 33.67 -116.03
C GLY A 211 16.35 32.60 -115.39
N LYS A 212 17.29 32.01 -116.13
CA LYS A 212 18.12 30.87 -115.64
C LYS A 212 18.86 31.15 -114.33
N GLY A 213 19.46 32.34 -114.19
CA GLY A 213 20.15 32.74 -112.95
C GLY A 213 19.17 32.90 -111.77
N PHE A 214 17.99 33.47 -112.02
CA PHE A 214 16.93 33.61 -111.02
C PHE A 214 16.33 32.27 -110.61
N ALA A 215 16.20 31.32 -111.54
CA ALA A 215 15.68 29.97 -111.25
C ALA A 215 16.59 29.20 -110.28
N VAL A 216 17.92 29.34 -110.39
CA VAL A 216 18.88 28.72 -109.46
C VAL A 216 18.73 29.31 -108.05
N VAL A 217 18.68 30.64 -107.94
CA VAL A 217 18.50 31.31 -106.63
C VAL A 217 17.15 30.94 -106.00
N ALA A 218 16.07 30.92 -106.79
CA ALA A 218 14.74 30.53 -106.29
C ALA A 218 14.70 29.07 -105.84
N GLY A 219 15.39 28.16 -106.54
CA GLY A 219 15.56 26.78 -106.11
C GLY A 219 16.31 26.64 -104.79
N GLU A 220 17.38 27.40 -104.60
CA GLU A 220 18.16 27.40 -103.36
C GLU A 220 17.34 27.93 -102.17
N VAL A 221 16.63 29.05 -102.36
CA VAL A 221 15.74 29.63 -101.33
C VAL A 221 14.63 28.64 -100.96
N LYS A 222 14.09 27.89 -101.94
CA LYS A 222 13.09 26.85 -101.69
C LYS A 222 13.66 25.74 -100.79
N ILE A 223 14.86 25.24 -101.08
CA ILE A 223 15.52 24.22 -100.25
C ILE A 223 15.74 24.74 -98.83
N LEU A 224 16.32 25.94 -98.70
CA LEU A 224 16.61 26.56 -97.40
C LEU A 224 15.35 26.76 -96.56
N SER A 225 14.25 27.19 -97.19
CA SER A 225 12.96 27.36 -96.51
C SER A 225 12.35 26.02 -96.07
N GLY A 226 12.54 24.95 -96.86
CA GLY A 226 12.13 23.60 -96.47
C GLY A 226 12.95 23.04 -95.30
N GLU A 227 14.27 23.23 -95.31
CA GLU A 227 15.15 22.86 -94.19
C GLU A 227 14.84 23.66 -92.93
N THR A 228 14.50 24.95 -93.07
CA THR A 228 14.06 25.79 -91.96
C THR A 228 12.78 25.24 -91.36
N ALA A 229 11.74 24.99 -92.16
CA ALA A 229 10.47 24.45 -91.67
C ALA A 229 10.64 23.10 -90.94
N LYS A 230 11.48 22.21 -91.47
CA LYS A 230 11.80 20.93 -90.84
C LYS A 230 12.53 21.10 -89.50
N SER A 231 13.48 22.05 -89.43
CA SER A 231 14.20 22.35 -88.18
C SER A 231 13.24 22.90 -87.12
N THR A 232 12.30 23.75 -87.53
CA THR A 232 11.28 24.30 -86.63
C THR A 232 10.31 23.22 -86.12
N GLU A 233 9.99 22.23 -86.95
CA GLU A 233 9.19 21.07 -86.51
C GLU A 233 9.91 20.25 -85.44
N SER A 234 11.23 19.99 -85.60
CA SER A 234 12.04 19.37 -84.56
C SER A 234 12.14 20.21 -83.29
N ILE A 235 12.19 21.54 -83.40
CA ILE A 235 12.14 22.44 -82.24
C ILE A 235 10.80 22.29 -81.49
N ASN A 236 9.68 22.26 -82.22
CA ASN A 236 8.35 22.07 -81.63
C ASN A 236 8.23 20.72 -80.89
N GLU A 237 8.82 19.64 -81.42
CA GLU A 237 8.87 18.35 -80.71
C GLU A 237 9.65 18.45 -79.38
N ILE A 238 10.78 19.15 -79.36
CA ILE A 238 11.57 19.37 -78.14
C ILE A 238 10.78 20.19 -77.12
N ILE A 239 10.12 21.26 -77.57
CA ILE A 239 9.28 22.12 -76.72
C ILE A 239 8.12 21.33 -76.13
N ALA A 240 7.43 20.51 -76.92
CA ALA A 240 6.34 19.65 -76.44
C ALA A 240 6.82 18.65 -75.37
N ASN A 241 8.01 18.08 -75.55
CA ASN A 241 8.62 17.23 -74.52
C ASN A 241 8.96 18.02 -73.25
N LEU A 242 9.42 19.27 -73.39
CA LEU A 242 9.77 20.14 -72.26
C LEU A 242 8.53 20.60 -71.49
N GLN A 243 7.43 20.91 -72.17
CA GLN A 243 6.12 21.19 -71.55
C GLN A 243 5.61 19.98 -70.76
N ASN A 244 5.65 18.78 -71.36
CA ASN A 244 5.26 17.54 -70.66
C ASN A 244 6.12 17.28 -69.43
N ALA A 245 7.44 17.45 -69.52
CA ALA A 245 8.35 17.30 -68.40
C ALA A 245 8.03 18.30 -67.27
N THR A 246 7.78 19.56 -67.63
CA THR A 246 7.44 20.63 -66.68
C THR A 246 6.11 20.34 -65.97
N MET A 247 5.10 19.84 -66.70
CA MET A 247 3.81 19.43 -66.14
C MET A 247 3.97 18.27 -65.15
N ASN A 248 4.78 17.26 -65.49
CA ASN A 248 5.07 16.14 -64.59
C ASN A 248 5.80 16.59 -63.31
N ILE A 249 6.78 17.51 -63.44
CA ILE A 249 7.48 18.08 -62.28
C ILE A 249 6.49 18.85 -61.40
N SER A 250 5.62 19.67 -61.99
CA SER A 250 4.58 20.41 -61.24
C SER A 250 3.67 19.47 -60.45
N GLN A 251 3.20 18.38 -61.08
CA GLN A 251 2.36 17.40 -60.41
C GLN A 251 3.11 16.70 -59.26
N SER A 252 4.40 16.40 -59.45
CA SER A 252 5.22 15.81 -58.39
C SER A 252 5.42 16.77 -57.22
N MET A 253 5.65 18.06 -57.48
CA MET A 253 5.78 19.07 -56.45
C MET A 253 4.48 19.23 -55.65
N GLU A 254 3.33 19.21 -56.32
CA GLU A 254 2.03 19.27 -55.64
C GLU A 254 1.80 18.07 -54.71
N ASN A 255 2.18 16.87 -55.16
CA ASN A 255 2.15 15.66 -54.33
C ASN A 255 3.11 15.78 -53.13
N SER A 256 4.32 16.32 -53.34
CA SER A 256 5.27 16.60 -52.26
C SER A 256 4.70 17.56 -51.23
N THR A 257 4.06 18.66 -51.65
CA THR A 257 3.40 19.61 -50.74
C THR A 257 2.33 18.92 -49.88
N ARG A 258 1.50 18.06 -50.48
CA ARG A 258 0.51 17.28 -49.73
C ARG A 258 1.17 16.33 -48.72
N ALA A 259 2.22 15.62 -49.12
CA ALA A 259 2.95 14.71 -48.23
C ALA A 259 3.61 15.42 -47.05
N ILE A 260 4.18 16.61 -47.29
CA ILE A 260 4.78 17.44 -46.23
C ILE A 260 3.71 17.93 -45.25
N ALA A 261 2.54 18.35 -45.74
CA ALA A 261 1.43 18.77 -44.89
C ALA A 261 0.97 17.63 -43.95
N THR A 262 0.77 16.43 -44.49
CA THR A 262 0.45 15.24 -43.68
C THR A 262 1.57 14.90 -42.69
N GLY A 263 2.84 15.00 -43.10
CA GLY A 263 3.98 14.80 -42.22
C GLY A 263 4.00 15.79 -41.06
N ARG A 264 3.70 17.06 -41.31
CA ARG A 264 3.60 18.10 -40.29
C ARG A 264 2.48 17.82 -39.29
N GLU A 265 1.28 17.45 -39.75
CA GLU A 265 0.17 17.05 -38.85
C GLU A 265 0.57 15.88 -37.95
N ALA A 266 1.22 14.85 -38.50
CA ALA A 266 1.70 13.71 -37.72
C ALA A 266 2.73 14.12 -36.65
N MET A 267 3.64 15.04 -36.97
CA MET A 267 4.62 15.56 -36.00
C MET A 267 3.95 16.40 -34.90
N THR A 268 2.95 17.21 -35.24
CA THR A 268 2.17 17.95 -34.23
C THR A 268 1.48 17.00 -33.26
N GLY A 269 0.80 15.96 -33.77
CA GLY A 269 0.15 14.95 -32.92
C GLY A 269 1.15 14.17 -32.06
N LEU A 270 2.35 13.89 -32.58
CA LEU A 270 3.43 13.30 -31.78
C LEU A 270 3.89 14.24 -30.66
N GLY A 271 3.96 15.53 -30.92
CA GLY A 271 4.28 16.55 -29.92
C GLY A 271 3.26 16.61 -28.78
N GLU A 272 1.96 16.55 -29.11
CA GLU A 272 0.87 16.45 -28.13
C GLU A 272 1.00 15.17 -27.29
N GLY A 273 1.25 14.03 -27.92
CA GLY A 273 1.46 12.75 -27.22
C GLY A 273 2.66 12.77 -26.28
N MET A 274 3.76 13.45 -26.64
CA MET A 274 4.89 13.66 -25.73
C MET A 274 4.49 14.52 -24.52
N GLY A 275 3.64 15.53 -24.73
CA GLY A 275 3.07 16.33 -23.64
C GLY A 275 2.24 15.50 -22.66
N GLU A 276 1.36 14.63 -23.18
CA GLU A 276 0.56 13.72 -22.35
C GLU A 276 1.42 12.74 -21.55
N ILE A 277 2.46 12.16 -22.18
CA ILE A 277 3.41 11.26 -21.49
C ILE A 277 4.10 12.00 -20.35
N ASN A 278 4.57 13.23 -20.58
CA ASN A 278 5.22 14.04 -19.55
C ASN A 278 4.30 14.30 -18.35
N GLU A 279 3.02 14.56 -18.61
CA GLU A 279 2.04 14.74 -17.53
C GLU A 279 1.81 13.47 -16.73
N LYS A 280 1.72 12.31 -17.40
CA LYS A 280 1.62 11.01 -16.71
C LYS A 280 2.85 10.73 -15.84
N ILE A 281 4.03 11.08 -16.31
CA ILE A 281 5.27 10.94 -15.54
C ILE A 281 5.24 11.83 -14.30
N ASN A 282 4.78 13.09 -14.40
CA ASN A 282 4.63 13.97 -13.24
C ASN A 282 3.69 13.38 -12.17
N ILE A 283 2.55 12.82 -12.59
CA ILE A 283 1.61 12.14 -11.69
C ILE A 283 2.26 10.95 -10.99
N VAL A 284 3.07 10.15 -11.70
CA VAL A 284 3.80 9.04 -11.10
C VAL A 284 4.77 9.53 -10.03
N THR A 285 5.53 10.59 -10.31
CA THR A 285 6.45 11.21 -9.34
C THR A 285 5.71 11.73 -8.10
N GLU A 286 4.56 12.37 -8.28
CA GLU A 286 3.72 12.84 -7.16
C GLU A 286 3.20 11.67 -6.31
N ASN A 287 2.71 10.61 -6.95
CA ASN A 287 2.22 9.42 -6.26
C ASN A 287 3.33 8.76 -5.42
N ILE A 288 4.58 8.72 -5.91
CA ILE A 288 5.71 8.17 -5.15
C ILE A 288 6.01 9.02 -3.91
N ALA A 289 5.92 10.35 -4.03
CA ALA A 289 6.08 11.24 -2.89
C ALA A 289 4.97 11.00 -1.84
N GLN A 290 3.72 10.80 -2.27
CA GLN A 290 2.62 10.44 -1.37
C GLN A 290 2.82 9.08 -0.70
N ILE A 291 3.24 8.06 -1.47
CA ILE A 291 3.56 6.73 -0.94
C ILE A 291 4.65 6.85 0.13
N SER A 292 5.69 7.64 -0.11
CA SER A 292 6.77 7.85 0.87
C SER A 292 6.26 8.44 2.19
N ASN A 293 5.32 9.39 2.14
CA ASN A 293 4.70 9.93 3.34
C ASN A 293 3.89 8.88 4.11
N VAL A 294 3.06 8.10 3.39
CA VAL A 294 2.25 7.02 3.98
C VAL A 294 3.13 5.94 4.61
N LEU A 295 4.25 5.59 3.97
CA LEU A 295 5.22 4.63 4.51
C LEU A 295 5.88 5.14 5.79
N GLY A 296 6.16 6.45 5.89
CA GLY A 296 6.62 7.08 7.13
C GLY A 296 5.62 6.92 8.27
N GLU A 297 4.34 7.17 8.02
CA GLU A 297 3.25 6.95 8.99
C GLU A 297 3.12 5.47 9.37
N GLN A 298 3.21 4.57 8.40
CA GLN A 298 3.14 3.11 8.62
C GLN A 298 4.31 2.60 9.49
N SER A 299 5.52 3.13 9.27
CA SER A 299 6.70 2.80 10.07
C SER A 299 6.52 3.24 11.52
N GLN A 300 6.02 4.46 11.73
CA GLN A 300 5.73 4.99 13.06
C GLN A 300 4.66 4.16 13.78
N ALA A 301 3.55 3.84 13.11
CA ALA A 301 2.49 2.99 13.66
C ALA A 301 3.02 1.59 14.03
N SER A 302 3.88 1.01 13.20
CA SER A 302 4.51 -0.29 13.48
C SER A 302 5.37 -0.24 14.73
N SER A 303 6.17 0.82 14.89
CA SER A 303 6.99 1.04 16.09
C SER A 303 6.14 1.18 17.36
N GLU A 304 5.02 1.91 17.29
CA GLU A 304 4.08 2.05 18.40
C GLU A 304 3.44 0.71 18.79
N VAL A 305 3.08 -0.12 17.80
CA VAL A 305 2.57 -1.48 18.05
C VAL A 305 3.65 -2.33 18.74
N ALA A 306 4.89 -2.34 18.25
CA ALA A 306 5.99 -3.07 18.88
C ALA A 306 6.20 -2.65 20.34
N GLN A 307 6.17 -1.34 20.60
CA GLN A 307 6.30 -0.81 21.96
C GLN A 307 5.11 -1.22 22.84
N GLY A 308 3.89 -1.18 22.33
CA GLY A 308 2.69 -1.64 23.02
C GLY A 308 2.78 -3.12 23.40
N VAL A 309 3.28 -3.96 22.49
CA VAL A 309 3.51 -5.40 22.74
C VAL A 309 4.49 -5.62 23.88
N VAL A 310 5.59 -4.85 23.95
CA VAL A 310 6.56 -4.92 25.05
C VAL A 310 5.90 -4.60 26.40
N LEU A 311 5.02 -3.59 26.43
CA LEU A 311 4.28 -3.23 27.64
C LEU A 311 3.29 -4.32 28.08
N ILE A 312 2.56 -4.92 27.13
CA ILE A 312 1.64 -6.03 27.41
C ILE A 312 2.40 -7.24 27.94
N ALA A 313 3.54 -7.61 27.33
CA ALA A 313 4.36 -8.72 27.79
C ALA A 313 4.93 -8.46 29.20
N ALA A 314 5.30 -7.22 29.52
CA ALA A 314 5.73 -6.84 30.87
C ALA A 314 4.58 -6.95 31.90
N ALA A 315 3.38 -6.49 31.53
CA ALA A 315 2.19 -6.62 32.36
C ALA A 315 1.80 -8.09 32.59
N GLY A 316 1.85 -8.92 31.54
CA GLY A 316 1.60 -10.36 31.62
C GLY A 316 2.53 -11.06 32.60
N ARG A 317 3.84 -10.81 32.51
CA ARG A 317 4.84 -11.35 33.46
C ARG A 317 4.56 -10.92 34.91
N LYS A 318 4.15 -9.67 35.12
CA LYS A 318 3.77 -9.17 36.45
C LYS A 318 2.51 -9.88 36.97
N SER A 319 1.53 -10.13 36.11
CA SER A 319 0.32 -10.87 36.46
C SER A 319 0.63 -12.32 36.83
N VAL A 320 1.51 -13.01 36.09
CA VAL A 320 1.97 -14.37 36.44
C VAL A 320 2.56 -14.39 37.85
N ALA A 321 3.50 -13.49 38.16
CA ALA A 321 4.11 -13.41 39.49
C ALA A 321 3.06 -13.11 40.60
N GLY A 322 2.08 -12.26 40.30
CA GLY A 322 0.96 -11.97 41.21
C GLY A 322 0.09 -13.20 41.49
N ILE A 323 -0.18 -14.00 40.47
CA ILE A 323 -0.98 -15.23 40.60
C ILE A 323 -0.22 -16.31 41.35
N GLU A 324 1.06 -16.51 41.08
CA GLU A 324 1.90 -17.43 41.85
C GLU A 324 1.89 -17.06 43.33
N HIS A 325 1.92 -15.76 43.66
CA HIS A 325 1.78 -15.30 45.04
C HIS A 325 0.39 -15.62 45.64
N ILE A 326 -0.68 -15.49 44.86
CA ILE A 326 -2.04 -15.86 45.29
C ILE A 326 -2.12 -17.37 45.57
N VAL A 327 -1.65 -18.21 44.66
CA VAL A 327 -1.63 -19.68 44.82
C VAL A 327 -0.86 -20.08 46.07
N ASN A 328 0.37 -19.56 46.24
CA ASN A 328 1.17 -19.80 47.45
C ASN A 328 0.47 -19.32 48.75
N SER A 329 -0.35 -18.28 48.67
CA SER A 329 -1.12 -17.79 49.81
C SER A 329 -2.31 -18.69 50.11
N MET A 330 -2.99 -19.20 49.08
CA MET A 330 -4.09 -20.16 49.21
C MET A 330 -3.59 -21.48 49.81
N ASP A 331 -2.42 -21.98 49.41
CA ASP A 331 -1.80 -23.18 50.01
C ASP A 331 -1.57 -23.00 51.51
N LYS A 332 -1.12 -21.82 51.94
CA LYS A 332 -0.95 -21.50 53.38
C LYS A 332 -2.30 -21.44 54.11
N VAL A 333 -3.31 -20.82 53.48
CA VAL A 333 -4.67 -20.76 54.04
C VAL A 333 -5.24 -22.16 54.21
N GLU A 334 -5.08 -23.04 53.21
CA GLU A 334 -5.54 -24.42 53.26
C GLU A 334 -4.82 -25.23 54.34
N GLY A 335 -3.52 -25.00 54.54
CA GLY A 335 -2.77 -25.57 55.65
C GLY A 335 -3.30 -25.14 57.02
N LEU A 336 -3.62 -23.85 57.19
CA LEU A 336 -4.22 -23.34 58.43
C LEU A 336 -5.62 -23.91 58.68
N ILE A 337 -6.46 -23.99 57.63
CA ILE A 337 -7.80 -24.56 57.71
C ILE A 337 -7.73 -26.05 58.04
N SER A 338 -6.84 -26.80 57.40
CA SER A 338 -6.63 -28.23 57.68
C SER A 338 -6.19 -28.45 59.13
N GLY A 339 -5.27 -27.61 59.64
CA GLY A 339 -4.86 -27.65 61.04
C GLY A 339 -6.01 -27.35 62.00
N GLN A 340 -6.85 -26.35 61.67
CA GLN A 340 -7.99 -25.98 62.52
C GLN A 340 -9.12 -27.02 62.47
N ILE A 341 -9.41 -27.61 61.31
CA ILE A 341 -10.33 -28.75 61.20
C ILE A 341 -9.80 -29.93 62.01
N GLY A 342 -8.50 -30.22 61.94
CA GLY A 342 -7.86 -31.25 62.77
C GLY A 342 -8.07 -31.01 64.26
N ALA A 343 -7.79 -29.80 64.75
CA ALA A 343 -8.02 -29.44 66.15
C ALA A 343 -9.50 -29.48 66.54
N LEU A 344 -10.41 -29.08 65.64
CA LEU A 344 -11.86 -29.14 65.89
C LEU A 344 -12.39 -30.59 65.90
N ALA A 345 -11.74 -31.50 65.18
CA ALA A 345 -12.09 -32.92 65.14
C ALA A 345 -11.62 -33.72 66.38
N GLU A 346 -10.73 -33.15 67.20
CA GLU A 346 -10.31 -33.74 68.49
C GLU A 346 -11.39 -33.58 69.59
N TYR A 347 -12.37 -32.71 69.38
CA TYR A 347 -13.50 -32.54 70.30
C TYR A 347 -14.55 -33.66 70.09
N ASP A 348 -14.87 -34.41 71.14
CA ASP A 348 -15.90 -35.46 71.08
C ASP A 348 -17.29 -34.81 71.19
N ILE A 349 -17.85 -34.44 70.04
CA ILE A 349 -19.17 -33.84 69.93
C ILE A 349 -20.15 -34.92 69.49
N PRO A 350 -21.28 -35.11 70.19
CA PRO A 350 -22.29 -36.05 69.76
C PRO A 350 -22.85 -35.61 68.40
N ASN A 351 -22.80 -36.51 67.41
CA ASN A 351 -23.39 -36.27 66.10
C ASN A 351 -24.89 -35.97 66.27
N GLU A 352 -25.34 -34.76 65.95
CA GLU A 352 -26.75 -34.48 65.68
C GLU A 352 -27.10 -35.08 64.30
N GLY A 353 -27.13 -36.41 64.22
CA GLY A 353 -27.24 -37.12 62.95
C GLY A 353 -27.21 -38.64 63.11
N GLY A 354 -28.20 -39.16 63.84
CA GLY A 354 -28.76 -40.50 63.67
C GLY A 354 -30.22 -40.37 63.32
#